data_AF-A0A142BBC4-F1
#
_entry.id   AF-A0A142BBC4-F1
#
_cell.length_a   1.000
_cell.length_b   1.000
_cell.length_c   1.000
_cell.angle_alpha   90.00
_cell.angle_beta   90.00
_cell.angle_gamma   90.00
#
_symmetry.space_group_name_H-M   'P 1'
#
loop_
_entity.id
_entity.type
_entity.pdbx_description
1 polymer ?
#
loop_
_entity_poly.entity_id
_entity_poly.type
_entity_poly.pdbx_seq_one_letter_code
_entity_poly.pdbx_strand_id
1 'polypeptide(L)'
;MTDKKNSEVINLSGTEDLLINDKSGEYREQLLKELMDEAIRLKALVDRGNSPEEFEKNTSMMLALLAAADVVDQTWEKHHKEP
;
A
#
# COMPACT_ATOMS: atom_id res chain seq x y z
N MET A 1 7.65 26.96 31.16
CA MET A 1 7.18 25.59 30.89
C MET A 1 6.19 25.65 29.76
N THR A 2 6.61 25.21 28.56
CA THR A 2 5.81 24.50 27.55
C THR A 2 6.75 24.26 26.38
N ASP A 3 7.59 23.23 26.50
CA ASP A 3 8.26 22.64 25.36
C ASP A 3 7.19 21.99 24.50
N LYS A 4 6.71 22.71 23.47
CA LYS A 4 5.98 22.10 22.37
C LYS A 4 6.98 21.18 21.67
N LYS A 5 6.99 19.90 22.05
CA LYS A 5 7.60 18.84 21.25
C LYS A 5 6.85 18.82 19.92
N ASN A 6 7.37 19.56 18.95
CA ASN A 6 7.03 19.36 17.55
C ASN A 6 7.59 17.99 17.21
N SER A 7 6.74 16.97 17.35
CA SER A 7 6.99 15.63 16.83
C SER A 7 6.98 15.78 15.31
N GLU A 8 8.09 16.23 14.73
CA GLU A 8 8.31 16.14 13.29
C GLU A 8 8.14 14.66 12.92
N VAL A 9 7.05 14.35 12.24
CA VAL A 9 6.82 13.01 11.69
C VAL A 9 7.93 12.82 10.68
N ILE A 10 8.93 12.03 11.04
CA ILE A 10 10.02 11.68 10.14
C ILE A 10 9.44 10.72 9.11
N ASN A 11 9.18 11.23 7.92
CA ASN A 11 8.64 10.45 6.81
C ASN A 11 9.80 9.68 6.16
N LEU A 12 9.65 8.37 6.07
CA LEU A 12 10.73 7.44 5.71
C LEU A 12 10.77 7.16 4.19
N SER A 13 9.77 7.61 3.43
CA SER A 13 9.72 7.49 1.98
C SER A 13 8.86 8.58 1.33
N GLY A 14 9.13 8.89 0.05
CA GLY A 14 8.32 9.83 -0.73
C GLY A 14 6.87 9.37 -0.93
N THR A 15 6.59 8.07 -0.91
CA THR A 15 5.22 7.54 -0.94
C THR A 15 4.47 7.84 0.36
N GLU A 16 5.15 7.71 1.51
CA GLU A 16 4.56 8.06 2.81
C GLU A 16 4.26 9.57 2.90
N ASP A 17 5.17 10.42 2.41
CA ASP A 17 4.92 11.86 2.29
C ASP A 17 3.66 12.18 1.47
N LEU A 18 3.51 11.53 0.32
CA LEU A 18 2.36 11.73 -0.55
C LEU A 18 1.08 11.27 0.14
N LEU A 19 1.09 10.13 0.83
CA LEU A 19 -0.06 9.64 1.59
C LEU A 19 -0.44 10.54 2.75
N ILE A 20 0.54 11.11 3.49
CA ILE A 20 0.29 12.04 4.60
C ILE A 20 -0.36 13.34 4.14
N ASN A 21 0.01 13.81 2.95
CA ASN A 21 -0.49 15.05 2.36
C ASN A 21 -1.77 14.86 1.52
N ASP A 22 -2.20 13.62 1.28
CA ASP A 22 -3.36 13.28 0.47
C ASP A 22 -4.69 13.50 1.21
N LYS A 23 -5.11 14.78 1.32
CA LYS A 23 -6.36 15.14 2.01
C LYS A 23 -7.64 14.70 1.29
N SER A 24 -7.60 14.56 -0.04
CA SER A 24 -8.74 14.09 -0.83
C SER A 24 -8.85 12.58 -0.85
N GLY A 25 -7.76 11.84 -0.61
CA GLY A 25 -7.71 10.39 -0.72
C GLY A 25 -7.48 9.89 -2.15
N GLU A 26 -7.28 10.79 -3.12
CA GLU A 26 -7.14 10.44 -4.53
C GLU A 26 -5.85 9.66 -4.80
N TYR A 27 -4.75 10.03 -4.13
CA TYR A 27 -3.49 9.32 -4.28
C TYR A 27 -3.55 7.92 -3.66
N ARG A 28 -4.16 7.80 -2.46
CA ARG A 28 -4.48 6.52 -1.84
C ARG A 28 -5.30 5.64 -2.77
N GLU A 29 -6.41 6.15 -3.31
CA GLU A 29 -7.28 5.38 -4.19
C GLU A 29 -6.57 4.91 -5.46
N GLN A 30 -5.79 5.78 -6.10
CA GLN A 30 -4.99 5.43 -7.27
C GLN A 30 -3.96 4.33 -6.95
N LEU A 31 -3.22 4.48 -5.84
CA LEU A 31 -2.20 3.52 -5.45
C LEU A 31 -2.80 2.15 -5.08
N LEU A 32 -3.91 2.14 -4.34
CA LEU A 32 -4.65 0.91 -4.03
C LEU A 32 -5.16 0.24 -5.31
N LYS A 33 -5.68 1.01 -6.26
CA LYS A 33 -6.12 0.47 -7.55
C LYS A 33 -4.99 -0.19 -8.31
N GLU A 34 -3.82 0.43 -8.40
CA GLU A 34 -2.65 -0.13 -9.09
C GLU A 34 -2.18 -1.44 -8.45
N LEU A 35 -2.09 -1.49 -7.12
CA LEU A 35 -1.71 -2.70 -6.38
C LEU A 35 -2.73 -3.84 -6.61
N MET A 36 -4.02 -3.53 -6.56
CA MET A 36 -5.08 -4.51 -6.74
C MET A 36 -5.18 -5.01 -8.19
N ASP A 37 -5.04 -4.13 -9.18
CA ASP A 37 -5.04 -4.51 -10.59
C ASP A 37 -3.89 -5.48 -10.91
N GLU A 38 -2.70 -5.23 -10.37
CA GLU A 38 -1.55 -6.12 -10.55
C GLU A 38 -1.74 -7.45 -9.81
N ALA A 39 -2.28 -7.44 -8.60
CA ALA A 39 -2.63 -8.67 -7.86
C ALA A 39 -3.65 -9.52 -8.65
N ILE A 40 -4.67 -8.89 -9.24
CA ILE A 40 -5.65 -9.57 -10.11
C ILE A 40 -4.98 -10.14 -11.36
N ARG A 41 -4.07 -9.39 -11.98
CA ARG A 41 -3.30 -9.86 -13.14
C ARG A 41 -2.49 -11.10 -12.80
N LEU A 42 -1.80 -11.12 -11.66
CA LEU A 42 -1.03 -12.28 -11.19
C LEU A 42 -1.92 -13.46 -10.84
N LYS A 43 -3.08 -13.23 -10.20
CA LYS A 43 -4.08 -14.26 -9.95
C LYS A 43 -4.54 -14.93 -11.25
N ALA A 44 -4.83 -14.13 -12.28
CA ALA A 44 -5.23 -14.66 -13.58
C ALA A 44 -4.13 -15.50 -14.24
N LEU A 45 -2.86 -15.20 -14.01
CA LEU A 45 -1.75 -16.06 -14.45
C LEU A 45 -1.72 -17.37 -13.67
N VAL A 46 -1.88 -17.31 -12.34
CA VAL A 46 -1.93 -18.51 -11.48
C VAL A 46 -3.07 -19.44 -11.90
N ASP A 47 -4.26 -18.90 -12.13
CA ASP A 47 -5.46 -19.67 -12.48
C ASP A 47 -5.38 -20.35 -13.86
N ARG A 48 -4.51 -19.88 -14.76
CA ARG A 48 -4.30 -20.47 -16.10
C ARG A 48 -3.42 -21.73 -16.08
N GLY A 49 -2.82 -22.05 -14.94
CA GLY A 49 -1.85 -23.13 -14.80
C GLY A 49 -0.48 -22.70 -15.31
N ASN A 50 0.44 -22.46 -14.38
CA ASN A 50 1.86 -22.22 -14.69
C ASN A 50 2.71 -23.39 -14.21
N SER A 51 4.01 -23.35 -14.52
CA SER A 51 4.97 -24.24 -13.87
C SER A 51 4.95 -24.03 -12.34
N PRO A 52 5.35 -25.03 -11.53
CA PRO A 52 5.40 -24.90 -10.07
C PRO A 52 6.19 -23.66 -9.59
N GLU A 53 7.32 -23.37 -10.24
CA GLU A 53 8.15 -22.21 -9.93
C GLU A 53 7.41 -20.88 -10.18
N GLU A 54 6.74 -20.75 -11.33
CA GLU A 54 5.96 -19.56 -11.66
C GLU A 54 4.72 -19.43 -10.77
N PHE A 55 4.11 -20.54 -10.37
CA PHE A 55 3.01 -20.55 -9.41
C PHE A 55 3.45 -19.97 -8.07
N GLU A 56 4.55 -20.47 -7.51
CA GLU A 56 5.08 -19.99 -6.21
C GLU A 56 5.48 -18.52 -6.29
N LYS A 57 6.18 -18.13 -7.35
CA LYS A 57 6.59 -16.74 -7.58
C LYS A 57 5.39 -15.80 -7.69
N ASN A 58 4.41 -16.13 -8.52
CA ASN A 58 3.25 -15.28 -8.76
C ASN A 58 2.34 -15.21 -7.53
N THR A 59 2.18 -16.31 -6.80
CA THR A 59 1.44 -16.35 -5.53
C THR A 59 2.12 -15.47 -4.48
N SER A 60 3.44 -15.58 -4.33
CA SER A 60 4.21 -14.78 -3.37
C SER A 60 4.12 -13.28 -3.68
N MET A 61 4.24 -12.92 -4.95
CA MET A 61 4.11 -11.52 -5.38
C MET A 61 2.68 -10.99 -5.17
N MET A 62 1.67 -11.79 -5.49
CA MET A 62 0.27 -11.42 -5.24
C MET A 62 0.02 -11.15 -3.75
N LEU A 63 0.50 -12.01 -2.85
CA LEU A 63 0.37 -11.80 -1.40
C LEU A 63 1.12 -10.55 -0.94
N ALA A 64 2.30 -10.27 -1.49
CA ALA A 64 3.07 -9.07 -1.17
C ALA A 64 2.34 -7.78 -1.60
N LEU A 65 1.67 -7.78 -2.76
CA LEU A 65 0.87 -6.65 -3.23
C LEU A 65 -0.36 -6.40 -2.37
N LEU A 66 -1.04 -7.47 -1.92
CA LEU A 66 -2.16 -7.35 -0.98
C LEU A 66 -1.70 -6.77 0.36
N ALA A 67 -0.57 -7.25 0.90
CA ALA A 67 0.01 -6.70 2.12
C ALA A 67 0.44 -5.23 1.95
N ALA A 68 0.98 -4.87 0.78
CA ALA A 68 1.32 -3.49 0.47
C ALA A 68 0.07 -2.59 0.43
N ALA A 69 -1.04 -3.07 -0.13
CA ALA A 69 -2.31 -2.35 -0.15
C ALA A 69 -2.81 -2.09 1.28
N ASP A 70 -2.72 -3.07 2.18
CA ASP A 70 -3.08 -2.89 3.59
C ASP A 70 -2.21 -1.83 4.28
N VAL A 71 -0.89 -1.79 3.99
CA VAL A 71 0.02 -0.78 4.55
C VAL A 71 -0.32 0.62 4.03
N VAL A 72 -0.61 0.76 2.73
CA VAL A 72 -1.04 2.03 2.14
C VAL A 72 -2.30 2.53 2.84
N ASP A 73 -3.28 1.65 3.02
CA ASP A 73 -4.56 2.00 3.65
C ASP A 73 -4.36 2.44 5.11
N GLN A 74 -3.68 1.62 5.91
CA GLN A 74 -3.37 1.92 7.31
C GLN A 74 -2.57 3.21 7.48
N THR A 75 -1.62 3.46 6.58
CA THR A 75 -0.80 4.68 6.62
C THR A 75 -1.67 5.90 6.40
N TRP A 76 -2.53 5.89 5.38
CA TRP A 76 -3.43 7.01 5.14
C TRP A 76 -4.42 7.20 6.30
N GLU A 77 -5.04 6.13 6.78
CA GLU A 77 -6.00 6.18 7.89
C GLU A 77 -5.39 6.78 9.15
N LYS A 78 -4.18 6.37 9.52
CA LYS A 78 -3.43 6.90 10.68
C LYS A 78 -3.30 8.43 10.68
N HIS A 79 -3.27 9.05 9.50
CA HIS A 79 -3.07 10.49 9.34
C HIS A 79 -4.35 11.27 8.99
N HIS A 80 -5.46 10.58 8.69
CA HIS A 80 -6.67 11.21 8.16
C HIS A 80 -7.97 10.81 8.86
N LYS A 81 -8.03 9.63 9.50
CA LYS A 81 -9.16 9.25 10.34
C LYS A 81 -8.84 9.62 11.79
N GLU A 82 -9.65 10.48 12.39
CA GLU A 82 -9.58 10.72 13.83
C GLU A 82 -9.97 9.43 14.59
N PRO A 83 -9.37 9.16 15.76
CA PRO A 83 -9.73 8.02 16.62
C PRO A 83 -11.14 8.10 17.19
#